data_AF-A0AAD8XHF4-F1
#
_entry.id   AF-A0AAD8XHF4-F1
#
_cell.length_a   1.000
_cell.length_b   1.000
_cell.length_c   1.000
_cell.angle_alpha   90.00
_cell.angle_beta   90.00
_cell.angle_gamma   90.00
#
_symmetry.space_group_name_H-M   'P 1'
#
loop_
_entity.id
_entity.type
_entity.pdbx_description
1 polymer ?
#
loop_
_entity_poly.entity_id
_entity_poly.type
_entity_poly.pdbx_seq_one_letter_code
_entity_poly.pdbx_strand_id
1 'polypeptide(L)'
;MFMTACQPEGAALGSYWVHEWKAEETLTAFLKRVYSQAFAGGTPEQPINTGNLRAYILSKNARVVVKETDVLSDHLSLIIGEGFKTLLVFHHRAFLEDSLEVLKADQEDLSQSFSEAVSIGCLAPTLLEETLRTLDLLFPPSGDGQSRRILEKLVQREDLDPCLLELGHTMLEISVENQTPDDLQELYMQYPHWAPRLARLLKEVDDPTPTTRWERYAERRKSPRHMYKCALAAFIVAAIFGILATVLAAVQVWISYCAWVDDPMKSLCGAKKAQISPTLDG
;
A
#
# COMPACT_ATOMS: atom_id res chain seq x y z
N MET A 1 -23.49 21.40 -10.00
CA MET A 1 -23.84 20.68 -8.77
C MET A 1 -22.55 20.53 -7.98
N PHE A 2 -22.41 21.13 -6.79
CA PHE A 2 -21.14 21.04 -6.04
C PHE A 2 -21.03 19.64 -5.42
N MET A 3 -20.05 18.86 -5.87
CA MET A 3 -19.74 17.52 -5.37
C MET A 3 -18.92 17.56 -4.06
N THR A 4 -19.20 18.54 -3.21
CA THR A 4 -18.62 18.71 -1.88
C THR A 4 -19.74 18.60 -0.86
N ALA A 5 -19.70 17.57 -0.02
CA ALA A 5 -20.68 17.38 1.04
C ALA A 5 -20.59 18.53 2.06
N CYS A 6 -21.65 19.32 2.18
CA CYS A 6 -21.82 20.34 3.20
C CYS A 6 -23.01 19.92 4.09
N GLN A 7 -22.84 19.94 5.41
CA GLN A 7 -23.94 19.68 6.34
C GLN A 7 -24.18 20.92 7.23
N PRO A 8 -25.43 21.29 7.52
CA PRO A 8 -25.75 22.21 8.60
C PRO A 8 -25.45 21.57 9.97
N GLU A 9 -25.12 22.39 10.97
CA GLU A 9 -24.69 21.98 12.31
C GLU A 9 -25.50 20.81 12.90
N GLY A 10 -24.81 19.76 13.39
CA GLY A 10 -25.36 18.85 14.39
C GLY A 10 -25.59 17.37 14.03
N ALA A 11 -25.03 16.83 12.95
CA ALA A 11 -25.15 15.39 12.66
C ALA A 11 -23.79 14.73 12.39
N ALA A 12 -23.37 13.86 13.30
CA ALA A 12 -22.16 13.06 13.17
C ALA A 12 -22.51 11.67 12.59
N LEU A 13 -22.08 11.42 11.35
CA LEU A 13 -21.98 10.08 10.76
C LEU A 13 -20.51 9.78 10.49
N GLY A 14 -20.08 8.57 10.83
CA GLY A 14 -18.69 8.19 11.01
C GLY A 14 -17.74 8.53 9.85
N SER A 15 -16.55 9.03 10.21
CA SER A 15 -15.30 9.07 9.41
C SER A 15 -15.28 9.70 8.02
N TYR A 16 -16.34 10.39 7.57
CA TYR A 16 -16.27 11.24 6.37
C TYR A 16 -15.76 12.64 6.75
N TRP A 17 -14.96 13.27 5.90
CA TRP A 17 -14.54 14.66 6.10
C TRP A 17 -15.71 15.57 5.73
N VAL A 18 -16.61 15.79 6.67
CA VAL A 18 -17.69 16.76 6.49
C VAL A 18 -17.09 18.15 6.64
N HIS A 19 -17.09 18.90 5.55
CA HIS A 19 -16.64 20.29 5.55
C HIS A 19 -17.83 21.19 5.87
N GLU A 20 -17.81 21.77 7.06
CA GLU A 20 -18.81 22.76 7.45
C GLU A 20 -18.56 24.08 6.71
N TRP A 21 -19.62 24.64 6.13
CA TRP A 21 -19.60 25.97 5.54
C TRP A 21 -19.80 27.02 6.62
N LYS A 22 -18.88 27.99 6.73
CA LYS A 22 -19.00 29.04 7.75
C LYS A 22 -19.90 30.17 7.25
N ALA A 23 -20.73 30.74 8.12
CA ALA A 23 -21.74 31.74 7.75
C ALA A 23 -21.18 32.98 7.01
N GLU A 24 -19.93 33.37 7.29
CA GLU A 24 -19.27 34.54 6.67
C GLU A 24 -18.30 34.17 5.53
N GLU A 25 -18.23 32.89 5.15
CA GLU A 25 -17.29 32.40 4.15
C GLU A 25 -17.89 32.45 2.74
N THR A 26 -17.13 32.99 1.80
CA THR A 26 -17.50 32.96 0.37
C THR A 26 -17.26 31.57 -0.21
N LEU A 27 -17.95 31.22 -1.30
CA LEU A 27 -17.73 29.95 -2.00
C LEU A 27 -16.25 29.73 -2.36
N THR A 28 -15.60 30.76 -2.90
CA THR A 28 -14.18 30.71 -3.26
C THR A 28 -13.30 30.45 -2.04
N ALA A 29 -13.60 31.08 -0.90
CA ALA A 29 -12.85 30.86 0.34
C ALA A 29 -13.08 29.44 0.89
N PHE A 30 -14.32 28.95 0.87
CA PHE A 30 -14.67 27.58 1.25
C PHE A 30 -13.91 26.57 0.42
N LEU A 31 -13.97 26.67 -0.92
CA LEU A 31 -13.33 25.70 -1.78
C LEU A 31 -11.80 25.77 -1.70
N LYS A 32 -11.18 26.95 -1.54
CA LYS A 32 -9.73 27.07 -1.28
C LYS A 32 -9.31 26.39 0.03
N ARG A 33 -10.17 26.42 1.05
CA ARG A 33 -9.93 25.75 2.32
C ARG A 33 -10.08 24.24 2.22
N VAL A 34 -11.07 23.75 1.48
CA VAL A 34 -11.29 22.31 1.24
C VAL A 34 -10.16 21.74 0.37
N TYR A 35 -9.80 22.43 -0.70
CA TYR A 35 -8.79 22.00 -1.68
C TYR A 35 -7.47 22.78 -1.52
N SER A 36 -6.96 22.84 -0.30
CA SER A 36 -5.70 23.51 -0.02
C SER A 36 -4.52 22.81 -0.71
N GLN A 37 -3.63 23.58 -1.31
CA GLN A 37 -2.36 23.06 -1.80
C GLN A 37 -1.39 22.83 -0.64
N ALA A 38 -0.79 21.67 -0.60
CA ALA A 38 0.25 21.31 0.35
C ALA A 38 1.63 21.46 -0.31
N PHE A 39 2.60 21.86 0.50
CA PHE A 39 4.01 21.92 0.11
C PHE A 39 4.80 20.99 1.01
N ALA A 40 5.78 20.28 0.45
CA ALA A 40 6.68 19.46 1.25
C ALA A 40 7.47 20.37 2.20
N GLY A 41 7.18 20.27 3.49
CA GLY A 41 7.75 21.13 4.51
C GLY A 41 9.19 20.72 4.81
N GLY A 42 10.16 21.16 4.00
CA GLY A 42 11.60 20.98 4.22
C GLY A 42 12.04 19.54 4.52
N THR A 43 11.21 18.55 4.17
CA THR A 43 11.45 17.14 4.44
C THR A 43 12.65 16.69 3.62
N PRO A 44 13.59 15.93 4.20
CA PRO A 44 14.71 15.38 3.44
C PRO A 44 14.18 14.54 2.28
N GLU A 45 14.94 14.51 1.17
CA GLU A 45 14.68 13.66 0.00
C GLU A 45 14.46 12.21 0.48
N GLN A 46 13.20 11.79 0.51
CA GLN A 46 12.81 10.42 0.81
C GLN A 46 12.46 9.78 -0.52
N PRO A 47 13.22 8.76 -0.97
CA PRO A 47 12.91 8.09 -2.22
C PRO A 47 11.56 7.42 -2.09
N ILE A 48 10.73 7.58 -3.11
CA ILE A 48 9.42 6.94 -3.18
C ILE A 48 9.36 6.01 -4.39
N ASN A 49 8.47 5.03 -4.31
CA ASN A 49 8.11 4.22 -5.47
C ASN A 49 6.64 4.47 -5.79
N THR A 50 6.38 5.35 -6.77
CA THR A 50 5.03 5.68 -7.23
C THR A 50 4.28 4.46 -7.77
N GLY A 51 4.98 3.42 -8.21
CA GLY A 51 4.37 2.13 -8.56
C GLY A 51 3.60 1.51 -7.40
N ASN A 52 3.95 1.80 -6.14
CA ASN A 52 3.24 1.29 -4.97
C ASN A 52 1.82 1.88 -4.81
N LEU A 53 1.51 2.98 -5.50
CA LEU A 53 0.18 3.61 -5.49
C LEU A 53 -0.85 2.87 -6.35
N ARG A 54 -0.42 1.93 -7.21
CA ARG A 54 -1.34 1.13 -8.03
C ARG A 54 -2.35 0.39 -7.16
N ALA A 55 -3.62 0.38 -7.57
CA ALA A 55 -4.73 -0.18 -6.81
C ALA A 55 -4.50 -1.66 -6.44
N TYR A 56 -3.89 -2.44 -7.33
CA TYR A 56 -3.51 -3.83 -7.02
C TYR A 56 -2.48 -3.93 -5.90
N ILE A 57 -1.47 -3.06 -5.87
CA ILE A 57 -0.45 -3.06 -4.81
C ILE A 57 -1.06 -2.62 -3.48
N LEU A 58 -1.88 -1.56 -3.48
CA LEU A 58 -2.64 -1.15 -2.30
C LEU A 58 -3.51 -2.29 -1.75
N SER A 59 -4.21 -3.00 -2.63
CA SER A 59 -5.05 -4.13 -2.24
C SER A 59 -4.23 -5.30 -1.70
N LYS A 60 -3.13 -5.66 -2.36
CA LYS A 60 -2.31 -6.82 -2.01
C LYS A 60 -1.45 -6.60 -0.77
N ASN A 61 -0.75 -5.46 -0.70
CA ASN A 61 0.27 -5.21 0.31
C ASN A 61 -0.31 -4.50 1.54
N ALA A 62 -1.23 -3.55 1.34
CA ALA A 62 -1.83 -2.80 2.45
C ALA A 62 -3.19 -3.35 2.90
N ARG A 63 -3.79 -4.30 2.17
CA ARG A 63 -5.17 -4.82 2.38
C ARG A 63 -6.23 -3.73 2.32
N VAL A 64 -6.01 -2.77 1.42
CA VAL A 64 -6.94 -1.66 1.15
C VAL A 64 -7.98 -2.11 0.13
N VAL A 65 -9.25 -1.86 0.44
CA VAL A 65 -10.38 -2.05 -0.47
C VAL A 65 -10.68 -0.72 -1.13
N VAL A 66 -10.65 -0.65 -2.46
CA VAL A 66 -11.04 0.56 -3.19
C VAL A 66 -12.58 0.63 -3.25
N LYS A 67 -13.11 1.82 -2.97
CA LYS A 67 -14.53 2.13 -3.08
C LYS A 67 -14.71 3.48 -3.78
N GLU A 68 -15.74 3.58 -4.59
CA GLU A 68 -16.22 4.79 -5.23
C GLU A 68 -16.69 5.86 -4.22
N THR A 69 -16.63 7.13 -4.64
CA THR A 69 -17.31 8.24 -3.97
C THR A 69 -17.78 9.26 -5.00
N ASP A 70 -18.91 9.90 -4.70
CA ASP A 70 -19.45 11.04 -5.47
C ASP A 70 -18.91 12.36 -4.92
N VAL A 71 -18.19 12.32 -3.80
CA VAL A 71 -17.68 13.50 -3.10
C VAL A 71 -16.20 13.67 -3.45
N LEU A 72 -15.88 14.73 -4.20
CA LEU A 72 -14.51 14.98 -4.65
C LEU A 72 -13.56 15.24 -3.48
N SER A 73 -14.02 15.91 -2.42
CA SER A 73 -13.21 16.14 -1.22
C SER A 73 -12.83 14.86 -0.48
N ASP A 74 -13.47 13.72 -0.78
CA ASP A 74 -13.12 12.41 -0.24
C ASP A 74 -12.18 11.60 -1.15
N HIS A 75 -11.80 12.12 -2.32
CA HIS A 75 -10.87 11.45 -3.23
C HIS A 75 -9.53 11.14 -2.53
N LEU A 76 -9.08 9.88 -2.58
CA LEU A 76 -7.90 9.37 -1.88
C LEU A 76 -7.99 9.38 -0.34
N SER A 77 -9.19 9.53 0.23
CA SER A 77 -9.38 9.36 1.68
C SER A 77 -9.23 7.89 2.07
N LEU A 78 -8.20 7.60 2.87
CA LEU A 78 -8.01 6.28 3.48
C LEU A 78 -8.72 6.21 4.84
N ILE A 79 -9.77 5.40 4.91
CA ILE A 79 -10.53 5.11 6.12
C ILE A 79 -10.05 3.77 6.68
N ILE A 80 -9.62 3.77 7.95
CA ILE A 80 -9.12 2.58 8.65
C ILE A 80 -10.04 2.27 9.82
N GLY A 81 -10.55 1.05 9.89
CA GLY A 81 -11.39 0.56 10.98
C GLY A 81 -10.94 -0.79 11.54
N GLU A 82 -11.73 -1.37 12.45
CA GLU A 82 -11.45 -2.70 12.98
C GLU A 82 -11.69 -3.76 11.89
N GLY A 83 -10.59 -4.33 11.38
CA GLY A 83 -10.63 -5.39 10.36
C GLY A 83 -10.76 -4.92 8.91
N PHE A 84 -10.85 -3.61 8.63
CA PHE A 84 -10.97 -3.10 7.26
C PHE A 84 -10.14 -1.84 7.02
N LYS A 85 -9.76 -1.64 5.76
CA LYS A 85 -9.20 -0.39 5.22
C LYS A 85 -9.89 -0.10 3.90
N THR A 86 -10.39 1.11 3.74
CA THR A 86 -11.12 1.51 2.54
C THR A 86 -10.53 2.80 1.99
N LEU A 87 -10.20 2.79 0.70
CA LEU A 87 -9.79 3.98 -0.04
C LEU A 87 -10.97 4.49 -0.85
N LEU A 88 -11.39 5.71 -0.59
CA LEU A 88 -12.42 6.38 -1.38
C LEU A 88 -11.80 7.00 -2.64
N VAL A 89 -12.40 6.73 -3.79
CA VAL A 89 -11.93 7.21 -5.10
C VAL A 89 -13.08 7.88 -5.81
N PHE A 90 -12.94 9.18 -6.02
CA PHE A 90 -13.87 9.94 -6.85
C PHE A 90 -13.91 9.39 -8.27
N HIS A 91 -15.11 9.13 -8.78
CA HIS A 91 -15.29 8.24 -9.92
C HIS A 91 -15.90 8.93 -11.17
N HIS A 92 -16.40 10.16 -11.07
CA HIS A 92 -16.98 10.87 -12.21
C HIS A 92 -15.88 11.42 -13.13
N ARG A 93 -15.25 10.56 -13.93
CA ARG A 93 -14.19 10.97 -14.87
C ARG A 93 -14.72 11.91 -15.95
N ALA A 94 -15.85 11.59 -16.58
CA ALA A 94 -16.45 12.46 -17.60
C ALA A 94 -16.70 13.88 -17.08
N PHE A 95 -17.16 14.02 -15.83
CA PHE A 95 -17.33 15.34 -15.21
C PHE A 95 -16.03 16.14 -15.13
N LEU A 96 -14.90 15.51 -14.81
CA LEU A 96 -13.60 16.19 -14.74
C LEU A 96 -13.12 16.61 -16.14
N GLU A 97 -13.28 15.73 -17.12
CA GLU A 97 -12.88 15.97 -18.52
C GLU A 97 -13.75 17.06 -19.16
N ASP A 98 -15.07 16.99 -19.03
CA ASP A 98 -16.01 18.00 -19.51
C ASP A 98 -15.75 19.38 -18.86
N SER A 99 -15.46 19.40 -17.55
CA SER A 99 -15.13 20.65 -16.86
C SER A 99 -13.85 21.29 -17.40
N LEU A 100 -12.86 20.48 -17.76
CA LEU A 100 -11.63 20.96 -18.40
C LEU A 100 -11.87 21.46 -19.82
N GLU A 101 -12.74 20.81 -20.60
CA GLU A 101 -13.09 21.27 -21.94
C GLU A 101 -13.79 22.64 -21.90
N VAL A 102 -14.69 22.85 -20.94
CA VAL A 102 -15.33 24.16 -20.71
C VAL A 102 -14.29 25.23 -20.36
N LEU A 103 -13.32 24.90 -19.51
CA LEU A 103 -12.22 25.82 -19.16
C LEU A 103 -11.31 26.11 -20.37
N LYS A 104 -10.97 25.11 -21.19
CA LYS A 104 -10.17 25.30 -22.42
C LYS A 104 -10.89 26.19 -23.43
N ALA A 105 -12.22 26.09 -23.53
CA ALA A 105 -13.01 26.92 -24.43
C ALA A 105 -13.05 28.41 -24.00
N ASP A 106 -12.96 28.68 -22.70
CA ASP A 106 -12.85 30.03 -22.15
C ASP A 106 -11.42 30.58 -22.29
N GLN A 107 -10.42 29.78 -21.90
CA GLN A 107 -9.00 30.11 -22.02
C GLN A 107 -8.19 28.86 -22.36
N GLU A 108 -7.58 28.86 -23.55
CA GLU A 108 -6.91 27.68 -24.14
C GLU A 108 -5.72 27.18 -23.31
N ASP A 109 -5.00 28.09 -22.64
CA ASP A 109 -3.79 27.78 -21.86
C ASP A 109 -4.08 27.27 -20.44
N LEU A 110 -5.34 27.16 -20.04
CA LEU A 110 -5.78 26.71 -18.71
C LEU A 110 -5.14 27.49 -17.55
N SER A 111 -4.73 28.75 -17.77
CA SER A 111 -4.07 29.55 -16.74
C SER A 111 -5.05 30.30 -15.82
N GLN A 112 -6.35 29.95 -15.86
CA GLN A 112 -7.35 30.56 -15.00
C GLN A 112 -7.00 30.40 -13.52
N SER A 113 -7.09 31.50 -12.80
CA SER A 113 -7.03 31.48 -11.34
C SER A 113 -8.23 30.74 -10.76
N PHE A 114 -8.07 30.25 -9.53
CA PHE A 114 -9.14 29.59 -8.79
C PHE A 114 -10.46 30.39 -8.76
N SER A 115 -10.38 31.73 -8.69
CA SER A 115 -11.57 32.58 -8.63
C SER A 115 -12.27 32.71 -9.99
N GLU A 116 -11.51 32.72 -11.08
CA GLU A 116 -12.05 32.79 -12.45
C GLU A 116 -12.75 31.47 -12.80
N ALA A 117 -12.12 30.34 -12.52
CA ALA A 117 -12.73 29.02 -12.72
C ALA A 117 -14.07 28.89 -11.96
N VAL A 118 -14.10 29.32 -10.70
CA VAL A 118 -15.34 29.31 -9.89
C VAL A 118 -16.40 30.24 -10.47
N SER A 119 -16.01 31.37 -11.07
CA SER A 119 -16.96 32.33 -11.66
C SER A 119 -17.69 31.77 -12.88
N ILE A 120 -17.06 30.87 -13.62
CA ILE A 120 -17.69 30.13 -14.73
C ILE A 120 -18.33 28.81 -14.27
N GLY A 121 -18.36 28.54 -12.96
CA GLY A 121 -18.99 27.36 -12.36
C GLY A 121 -18.14 26.10 -12.35
N CYS A 122 -16.84 26.21 -12.64
CA CYS A 122 -15.88 25.10 -12.66
C CYS A 122 -14.95 25.11 -11.43
N LEU A 123 -14.30 23.97 -11.16
CA LEU A 123 -13.17 23.93 -10.22
C LEU A 123 -11.89 24.36 -10.94
N ALA A 124 -10.85 24.71 -10.18
CA ALA A 124 -9.58 25.13 -10.76
C ALA A 124 -8.99 24.04 -11.69
N PRO A 125 -8.47 24.41 -12.87
CA PRO A 125 -7.89 23.46 -13.83
C PRO A 125 -6.88 22.51 -13.19
N THR A 126 -5.98 23.07 -12.35
CA THR A 126 -4.93 22.31 -11.66
C THR A 126 -5.49 21.18 -10.79
N LEU A 127 -6.61 21.39 -10.10
CA LEU A 127 -7.23 20.38 -9.24
C LEU A 127 -7.87 19.27 -10.08
N LEU A 128 -8.52 19.63 -11.18
CA LEU A 128 -9.18 18.69 -12.09
C LEU A 128 -8.12 17.79 -12.77
N GLU A 129 -7.08 18.38 -13.35
CA GLU A 129 -5.97 17.67 -13.97
C GLU A 129 -5.24 16.77 -12.98
N GLU A 130 -4.98 17.27 -11.77
CA GLU A 130 -4.34 16.48 -10.73
C GLU A 130 -5.20 15.28 -10.34
N THR A 131 -6.52 15.45 -10.22
CA THR A 131 -7.44 14.35 -9.90
C THR A 131 -7.50 13.31 -11.02
N LEU A 132 -7.44 13.72 -12.28
CA LEU A 132 -7.34 12.79 -13.41
C LEU A 132 -6.01 12.01 -13.37
N ARG A 133 -4.89 12.69 -13.10
CA ARG A 133 -3.58 12.05 -12.97
C ARG A 133 -3.52 11.07 -11.80
N THR A 134 -4.18 11.35 -10.67
CA THR A 134 -4.24 10.39 -9.56
C THR A 134 -5.08 9.16 -9.89
N LEU A 135 -6.14 9.28 -10.71
CA LEU A 135 -6.87 8.12 -11.23
C LEU A 135 -5.96 7.25 -12.10
N ASP A 136 -5.20 7.85 -13.00
CA ASP A 136 -4.26 7.11 -13.86
C ASP A 136 -3.09 6.51 -13.06
N LEU A 137 -2.73 7.10 -11.91
CA LEU A 137 -1.74 6.54 -10.98
C LEU A 137 -2.26 5.30 -10.25
N LEU A 138 -3.52 5.33 -9.81
CA LEU A 138 -4.19 4.19 -9.17
C LEU A 138 -4.49 3.08 -10.19
N PHE A 139 -4.92 3.45 -11.39
CA PHE A 139 -5.38 2.55 -12.44
C PHE A 139 -4.66 2.83 -13.77
N PRO A 140 -3.37 2.45 -13.87
CA PRO A 140 -2.59 2.76 -15.06
C PRO A 140 -3.22 2.20 -16.34
N PRO A 141 -3.30 3.01 -17.40
CA PRO A 141 -3.92 2.58 -18.64
C PRO A 141 -3.02 1.67 -19.50
N SER A 142 -1.82 1.38 -19.07
CA SER A 142 -1.00 0.33 -19.67
C SER A 142 -0.05 -0.24 -18.62
N GLY A 143 0.41 -1.47 -18.83
CA GLY A 143 1.38 -2.10 -17.93
C GLY A 143 0.85 -2.59 -16.58
N ASP A 144 -0.44 -2.38 -16.24
CA ASP A 144 -1.06 -2.93 -15.04
C ASP A 144 -2.46 -3.51 -15.27
N GLY A 145 -2.49 -4.76 -15.75
CA GLY A 145 -3.75 -5.49 -15.94
C GLY A 145 -4.47 -5.86 -14.64
N GLN A 146 -3.82 -5.84 -13.48
CA GLN A 146 -4.48 -6.22 -12.22
C GLN A 146 -5.27 -5.05 -11.65
N SER A 147 -4.69 -3.85 -11.61
CA SER A 147 -5.43 -2.65 -11.19
C SER A 147 -6.59 -2.37 -12.13
N ARG A 148 -6.42 -2.59 -13.44
CA ARG A 148 -7.53 -2.52 -14.39
C ARG A 148 -8.67 -3.48 -14.12
N ARG A 149 -8.38 -4.74 -13.78
CA ARG A 149 -9.43 -5.70 -13.39
C ARG A 149 -10.16 -5.28 -12.12
N ILE A 150 -9.49 -4.58 -11.20
CA ILE A 150 -10.15 -4.01 -10.02
C ILE A 150 -11.11 -2.91 -10.45
N LEU A 151 -10.68 -2.02 -11.35
CA LEU A 151 -11.53 -0.94 -11.90
C LEU A 151 -12.72 -1.50 -12.68
N GLU A 152 -12.50 -2.44 -13.60
CA GLU A 152 -13.57 -3.10 -14.38
C GLU A 152 -14.64 -3.71 -13.45
N LYS A 153 -14.20 -4.41 -12.38
CA LYS A 153 -15.11 -4.95 -11.38
C LYS A 153 -15.87 -3.88 -10.62
N LEU A 154 -15.22 -2.77 -10.30
CA LEU A 154 -15.85 -1.66 -9.59
C LEU A 154 -16.92 -1.01 -10.48
N VAL A 155 -16.59 -0.73 -11.74
CA VAL A 155 -17.50 -0.18 -12.75
C VAL A 155 -18.72 -1.09 -12.96
N GLN A 156 -18.50 -2.39 -13.12
CA GLN A 156 -19.58 -3.36 -13.31
C GLN A 156 -20.46 -3.55 -12.07
N ARG A 157 -19.87 -3.49 -10.86
CA ARG A 157 -20.60 -3.77 -9.62
C ARG A 157 -21.49 -2.60 -9.19
N GLU A 158 -21.00 -1.38 -9.38
CA GLU A 158 -21.63 -0.17 -8.87
C GLU A 158 -22.27 0.69 -9.99
N ASP A 159 -22.34 0.17 -11.22
CA ASP A 159 -22.91 0.85 -12.40
C ASP A 159 -22.31 2.25 -12.63
N LEU A 160 -20.97 2.32 -12.53
CA LEU A 160 -20.22 3.57 -12.64
C LEU A 160 -20.07 4.00 -14.10
N ASP A 161 -19.68 5.26 -14.26
CA ASP A 161 -19.34 5.87 -15.55
C ASP A 161 -18.35 4.99 -16.35
N PRO A 162 -18.75 4.44 -17.51
CA PRO A 162 -17.88 3.64 -18.36
C PRO A 162 -16.64 4.39 -18.86
N CYS A 163 -16.69 5.73 -18.94
CA CYS A 163 -15.55 6.55 -19.33
C CYS A 163 -14.35 6.36 -18.40
N LEU A 164 -14.54 5.87 -17.17
CA LEU A 164 -13.43 5.46 -16.29
C LEU A 164 -12.52 4.38 -16.91
N LEU A 165 -13.05 3.53 -17.77
CA LEU A 165 -12.29 2.46 -18.44
C LEU A 165 -11.57 2.94 -19.69
N GLU A 166 -11.95 4.10 -20.22
CA GLU A 166 -11.40 4.67 -21.43
C GLU A 166 -10.03 5.31 -21.16
N LEU A 167 -9.19 5.33 -22.20
CA LEU A 167 -7.93 6.07 -22.17
C LEU A 167 -8.28 7.55 -22.32
N GLY A 168 -8.28 8.31 -21.23
CA GLY A 168 -8.69 9.72 -21.29
C GLY A 168 -7.88 10.51 -22.32
N HIS A 169 -8.58 11.29 -23.14
CA HIS A 169 -8.01 12.09 -24.23
C HIS A 169 -6.96 13.10 -23.73
N THR A 170 -7.14 13.63 -22.51
CA THR A 170 -6.20 14.55 -21.86
C THR A 170 -4.84 13.91 -21.60
N MET A 171 -4.77 12.59 -21.44
CA MET A 171 -3.52 11.89 -21.19
C MET A 171 -2.60 11.90 -22.41
N LEU A 172 -3.13 11.95 -23.65
CA LEU A 172 -2.32 12.01 -24.87
C LEU A 172 -1.59 13.34 -25.04
N GLU A 173 -2.18 14.45 -24.56
CA GLU A 173 -1.52 15.76 -24.52
C GLU A 173 -0.56 15.88 -23.32
N ILE A 174 -0.95 15.34 -22.16
CA ILE A 174 -0.18 15.45 -20.90
C ILE A 174 1.00 14.44 -20.84
N SER A 175 0.99 13.35 -21.62
CA SER A 175 2.00 12.28 -21.55
C SER A 175 3.41 12.67 -21.98
N VAL A 176 3.60 13.84 -22.60
CA VAL A 176 4.90 14.19 -23.21
C VAL A 176 5.95 14.65 -22.17
N GLU A 177 5.55 15.01 -20.94
CA GLU A 177 6.48 15.56 -19.92
C GLU A 177 6.45 14.91 -18.52
N ASN A 178 5.55 13.97 -18.22
CA ASN A 178 5.42 13.42 -16.86
C ASN A 178 6.56 12.47 -16.48
N GLN A 179 7.63 13.02 -15.89
CA GLN A 179 8.57 12.26 -15.07
C GLN A 179 7.84 11.75 -13.82
N THR A 180 7.87 10.44 -13.59
CA THR A 180 7.37 9.86 -12.35
C THR A 180 8.15 10.44 -11.18
N PRO A 181 7.50 10.99 -10.13
CA PRO A 181 8.22 11.59 -9.03
C PRO A 181 9.05 10.52 -8.31
N ASP A 182 10.35 10.79 -8.15
CA ASP A 182 11.32 9.87 -7.55
C ASP A 182 11.42 10.07 -6.03
N ASP A 183 11.01 11.23 -5.52
CA ASP A 183 10.97 11.55 -4.10
C ASP A 183 9.67 12.24 -3.64
N LEU A 184 9.53 12.38 -2.32
CA LEU A 184 8.38 13.08 -1.73
C LEU A 184 8.29 14.56 -2.11
N GLN A 185 9.40 15.25 -2.33
CA GLN A 185 9.37 16.67 -2.69
C GLN A 185 8.75 16.86 -4.08
N GLU A 186 9.17 16.06 -5.05
CA GLU A 186 8.62 16.03 -6.41
C GLU A 186 7.15 15.61 -6.40
N LEU A 187 6.75 14.65 -5.56
CA LEU A 187 5.35 14.26 -5.39
C LEU A 187 4.48 15.46 -4.97
N TYR A 188 4.94 16.27 -4.02
CA TYR A 188 4.22 17.48 -3.57
C TYR A 188 4.22 18.59 -4.61
N MET A 189 5.25 18.68 -5.46
CA MET A 189 5.26 19.64 -6.57
C MET A 189 4.29 19.24 -7.69
N GLN A 190 4.23 17.95 -8.03
CA GLN A 190 3.37 17.46 -9.12
C GLN A 190 1.91 17.30 -8.70
N TYR A 191 1.66 16.96 -7.43
CA TYR A 191 0.34 16.71 -6.86
C TYR A 191 0.06 17.60 -5.63
N PRO A 192 0.06 18.93 -5.77
CA PRO A 192 -0.05 19.82 -4.62
C PRO A 192 -1.37 19.64 -3.83
N HIS A 193 -2.48 19.26 -4.46
CA HIS A 193 -3.76 19.07 -3.76
C HIS A 193 -3.86 17.71 -3.05
N TRP A 194 -3.31 16.65 -3.64
CA TRP A 194 -3.49 15.25 -3.22
C TRP A 194 -2.24 14.60 -2.63
N ALA A 195 -1.06 15.20 -2.75
CA ALA A 195 0.20 14.65 -2.25
C ALA A 195 0.16 14.23 -0.77
N PRO A 196 -0.47 14.96 0.18
CA PRO A 196 -0.58 14.48 1.56
C PRO A 196 -1.30 13.12 1.66
N ARG A 197 -2.32 12.89 0.82
CA ARG A 197 -3.08 11.64 0.78
C ARG A 197 -2.29 10.55 0.07
N LEU A 198 -1.63 10.86 -1.04
CA LEU A 198 -0.74 9.93 -1.75
C LEU A 198 0.44 9.48 -0.88
N ALA A 199 1.10 10.41 -0.19
CA ALA A 199 2.18 10.10 0.75
C ALA A 199 1.70 9.21 1.90
N ARG A 200 0.47 9.42 2.38
CA ARG A 200 -0.16 8.53 3.37
C ARG A 200 -0.38 7.12 2.82
N LEU A 201 -0.80 7.00 1.57
CA LEU A 201 -0.98 5.69 0.92
C LEU A 201 0.36 4.97 0.71
N LEU A 202 1.40 5.68 0.28
CA LEU A 202 2.76 5.13 0.17
C LEU A 202 3.23 4.58 1.53
N LYS A 203 3.11 5.40 2.57
CA LYS A 203 3.44 4.98 3.94
C LYS A 203 2.63 3.76 4.38
N GLU A 204 1.35 3.69 4.01
CA GLU A 204 0.49 2.55 4.35
C GLU A 204 0.87 1.27 3.59
N VAL A 205 1.49 1.38 2.41
CA VAL A 205 2.07 0.21 1.70
C VAL A 205 3.36 -0.26 2.38
N ASP A 206 4.22 0.69 2.78
CA ASP A 206 5.52 0.37 3.39
C ASP A 206 5.38 -0.14 4.83
N ASP A 207 4.47 0.45 5.62
CA ASP A 207 4.14 0.05 6.98
C ASP A 207 2.62 -0.03 7.18
N PRO A 208 1.99 -1.17 6.80
CA PRO A 208 0.54 -1.31 6.90
C PRO A 208 0.03 -1.25 8.33
N THR A 209 -0.91 -0.34 8.59
CA THR A 209 -1.56 -0.18 9.88
C THR A 209 -2.23 -1.51 10.32
N PRO A 210 -1.98 -2.01 11.54
CA PRO A 210 -2.54 -3.27 12.00
C PRO A 210 -4.04 -3.15 12.29
N THR A 211 -4.87 -3.86 11.52
CA THR A 211 -6.34 -3.75 11.64
C THR A 211 -6.92 -4.78 12.58
N THR A 212 -6.31 -5.96 12.69
CA THR A 212 -6.81 -7.07 13.52
C THR A 212 -6.24 -7.04 14.94
N ARG A 213 -6.97 -7.62 15.89
CA ARG A 213 -6.52 -7.72 17.30
C ARG A 213 -5.20 -8.48 17.43
N TRP A 214 -5.01 -9.52 16.61
CA TRP A 214 -3.78 -10.30 16.57
C TRP A 214 -2.61 -9.52 15.99
N GLU A 215 -2.82 -8.74 14.92
CA GLU A 215 -1.79 -7.86 14.38
C GLU A 215 -1.39 -6.79 15.40
N ARG A 216 -2.36 -6.13 16.04
CA ARG A 216 -2.06 -5.15 17.10
C ARG A 216 -1.31 -5.80 18.26
N TYR A 217 -1.62 -7.04 18.59
CA TYR A 217 -0.91 -7.80 19.61
C TYR A 217 0.53 -8.15 19.19
N ALA A 218 0.72 -8.58 17.94
CA ALA A 218 2.04 -8.84 17.37
C ALA A 218 2.88 -7.56 17.30
N GLU A 219 2.28 -6.44 16.89
CA GLU A 219 2.90 -5.11 16.83
C GLU A 219 3.39 -4.65 18.20
N ARG A 220 2.57 -4.82 19.24
CA ARG A 220 2.98 -4.53 20.64
C ARG A 220 4.19 -5.36 21.09
N ARG A 221 4.42 -6.52 20.47
CA ARG A 221 5.58 -7.39 20.75
C ARG A 221 6.75 -7.20 19.80
N LYS A 222 6.67 -6.36 18.76
CA LYS A 222 7.78 -5.98 17.87
C LYS A 222 8.84 -5.08 18.55
N SER A 223 9.03 -5.20 19.87
CA SER A 223 10.17 -4.56 20.51
C SER A 223 11.47 -5.16 19.93
N PRO A 224 12.45 -4.35 19.50
CA PRO A 224 13.73 -4.83 18.96
C PRO A 224 14.42 -5.85 19.90
N ARG A 225 14.20 -5.69 21.20
CA ARG A 225 14.71 -6.56 22.26
C ARG A 225 14.14 -7.98 22.20
N HIS A 226 12.93 -8.16 21.68
CA HIS A 226 12.28 -9.48 21.58
C HIS A 226 12.80 -10.24 20.36
N MET A 227 13.04 -9.57 19.23
CA MET A 227 13.68 -10.20 18.06
C MET A 227 15.08 -10.73 18.40
N TYR A 228 15.89 -9.94 19.12
CA TYR A 228 17.22 -10.39 19.55
C TYR A 228 17.15 -11.63 20.45
N LYS A 229 16.19 -11.69 21.37
CA LYS A 229 15.98 -12.87 22.24
C LYS A 229 15.58 -14.11 21.46
N CYS A 230 14.69 -13.97 20.47
CA CYS A 230 14.32 -15.10 19.60
C CYS A 230 15.50 -15.59 18.76
N ALA A 231 16.29 -14.67 18.17
CA ALA A 231 17.48 -15.02 17.41
C ALA A 231 18.53 -15.74 18.28
N LEU A 232 18.76 -15.25 19.50
CA LEU A 232 19.67 -15.87 20.45
C LEU A 232 19.19 -17.28 20.86
N ALA A 233 17.89 -17.45 21.12
CA ALA A 233 17.32 -18.75 21.43
C ALA A 233 17.48 -19.74 20.27
N ALA A 234 17.19 -19.32 19.04
CA ALA A 234 17.38 -20.14 17.85
C ALA A 234 18.84 -20.55 17.66
N PHE A 235 19.78 -19.62 17.92
CA PHE A 235 21.21 -19.91 17.86
C PHE A 235 21.66 -20.96 18.89
N ILE A 236 21.16 -20.87 20.13
CA ILE A 236 21.46 -21.87 21.18
C ILE A 236 20.94 -23.26 20.77
N VAL A 237 19.71 -23.32 20.25
CA VAL A 237 19.12 -24.58 19.77
C VAL A 237 19.95 -25.17 18.62
N ALA A 238 20.36 -24.34 17.65
CA ALA A 238 21.21 -24.77 16.54
C ALA A 238 22.57 -25.29 17.04
N ALA A 239 23.19 -24.64 18.03
CA ALA A 239 24.45 -25.08 18.61
C ALA A 239 24.32 -26.45 19.28
N ILE A 240 23.23 -26.70 20.02
CA ILE A 240 22.96 -28.00 20.66
C ILE A 240 22.82 -29.10 19.60
N PHE A 241 22.05 -28.84 18.54
CA PHE A 241 21.93 -29.80 17.44
C PHE A 241 23.24 -30.05 16.71
N GLY A 242 24.06 -29.02 16.51
CA GLY A 242 25.40 -29.15 15.94
C GLY A 242 26.31 -30.03 16.79
N ILE A 243 26.29 -29.84 18.12
CA ILE A 243 27.08 -30.67 19.04
C ILE A 243 26.60 -32.12 19.02
N LEU A 244 25.30 -32.36 19.13
CA LEU A 244 24.72 -33.70 19.09
C LEU A 244 25.06 -34.42 17.79
N ALA A 245 24.92 -33.74 16.65
CA ALA A 245 25.28 -34.29 15.35
C ALA A 245 26.77 -34.64 15.27
N THR A 246 27.64 -33.79 15.81
CA THR A 246 29.09 -34.04 15.84
C THR A 246 29.43 -35.25 16.70
N VAL A 247 28.80 -35.40 17.87
CA VAL A 247 28.99 -36.56 18.76
C VAL A 247 28.52 -37.85 18.06
N LEU A 248 27.34 -37.83 17.44
CA LEU A 248 26.82 -38.98 16.70
C LEU A 248 27.75 -39.36 15.54
N ALA A 249 28.27 -38.38 14.80
CA ALA A 249 29.23 -38.62 13.72
C ALA A 249 30.53 -39.24 14.26
N ALA A 250 31.06 -38.75 15.38
CA ALA A 250 32.26 -39.31 16.01
C ALA A 250 32.03 -40.77 16.46
N VAL A 251 30.89 -41.06 17.08
CA VAL A 251 30.50 -42.44 17.46
C VAL A 251 30.37 -43.33 16.23
N GLN A 252 29.75 -42.84 15.15
CA GLN A 252 29.59 -43.59 13.91
C GLN A 252 30.95 -43.89 13.24
N VAL A 253 31.87 -42.92 13.22
CA VAL A 253 33.24 -43.12 12.73
C VAL A 253 33.97 -44.14 13.61
N TRP A 254 33.81 -44.07 14.94
CA TRP A 254 34.40 -45.03 15.87
C TRP A 254 33.86 -46.45 15.66
N ILE A 255 32.55 -46.63 15.54
CA ILE A 255 31.93 -47.93 15.26
C ILE A 255 32.42 -48.48 13.91
N SER A 256 32.46 -47.64 12.88
CA SER A 256 32.99 -48.02 11.56
C SER A 256 34.45 -48.44 11.63
N TYR A 257 35.26 -47.73 12.42
CA TYR A 257 36.67 -48.07 12.65
C TYR A 257 36.84 -49.39 13.39
N CYS A 258 36.10 -49.62 14.48
CA CYS A 258 36.11 -50.89 15.21
C CYS A 258 35.64 -52.06 14.33
N ALA A 259 34.69 -51.84 13.42
CA ALA A 259 34.24 -52.86 12.47
C ALA A 259 35.27 -53.18 11.37
N TRP A 260 36.17 -52.24 11.06
CA TRP A 260 37.26 -52.45 10.11
C TRP A 260 38.47 -53.13 10.75
N VAL A 261 38.80 -52.79 12.00
CA VAL A 261 39.89 -53.38 12.79
C VAL A 261 39.38 -54.62 13.54
N ASP A 262 39.08 -55.71 12.83
CA ASP A 262 38.87 -57.03 13.43
C ASP A 262 40.23 -57.63 13.88
N ASP A 263 40.87 -57.02 14.89
CA ASP A 263 42.14 -57.47 15.47
C ASP A 263 41.97 -57.77 16.98
N PRO A 264 42.07 -59.04 17.43
CA PRO A 264 41.71 -59.48 18.78
C PRO A 264 42.60 -58.94 19.92
N MET A 265 43.65 -58.16 19.63
CA MET A 265 44.55 -57.60 20.66
C MET A 265 44.21 -56.17 21.14
N LYS A 266 43.17 -55.50 20.60
CA LYS A 266 42.75 -54.17 21.10
C LYS A 266 41.47 -54.27 21.94
N SER A 267 41.64 -54.23 23.26
CA SER A 267 40.57 -54.40 24.28
C SER A 267 39.45 -53.35 24.28
N LEU A 268 39.55 -52.29 23.46
CA LEU A 268 38.57 -51.20 23.39
C LEU A 268 37.43 -51.46 22.38
N CYS A 269 37.56 -52.44 21.48
CA CYS A 269 36.55 -52.73 20.45
C CYS A 269 35.87 -54.12 20.60
N GLY A 270 36.19 -54.93 21.62
CA GLY A 270 35.79 -56.34 21.65
C GLY A 270 35.04 -56.79 22.92
N ALA A 271 33.73 -57.02 22.80
CA ALA A 271 33.01 -58.02 23.59
C ALA A 271 31.73 -58.49 22.87
N LYS A 272 31.83 -59.03 21.66
CA LYS A 272 30.77 -59.91 21.12
C LYS A 272 30.81 -61.21 21.92
N LYS A 273 29.99 -61.33 22.98
CA LYS A 273 29.68 -62.63 23.56
C LYS A 273 28.96 -63.47 22.51
N ALA A 274 29.63 -64.51 22.02
CA ALA A 274 29.01 -65.56 21.23
C ALA A 274 27.87 -66.19 22.05
N GLN A 275 26.63 -66.01 21.61
CA GLN A 275 25.51 -66.82 22.09
C GLN A 275 25.70 -68.23 21.53
N ILE A 276 26.15 -69.12 22.39
CA ILE A 276 26.10 -70.57 22.23
C ILE A 276 24.61 -70.97 22.23
N SER A 277 24.10 -71.49 21.10
CA SER A 277 22.88 -72.32 21.10
C SER A 277 23.30 -73.79 21.14
N PRO A 278 22.84 -74.58 22.11
CA PRO A 278 23.08 -76.01 22.11
C PRO A 278 21.91 -76.77 21.45
N THR A 279 22.25 -77.98 20.99
CA THR A 279 21.42 -79.17 20.73
C THR A 279 20.50 -79.21 19.51
N LEU A 280 20.88 -80.09 18.58
CA LEU A 280 19.99 -81.02 17.88
C LEU A 280 20.75 -82.35 17.72
N ASP A 281 20.54 -83.27 18.67
CA ASP A 281 20.90 -84.68 18.56
C ASP A 281 19.70 -85.44 17.95
N GLY A 282 20.01 -86.40 17.07
CA GLY A 282 19.40 -87.74 16.96
C GLY A 282 17.91 -87.85 16.72
#